data_AF-A3MU55-F1
#
_entry.id   AF-A3MU55-F1
#
_cell.length_a   1.000
_cell.length_b   1.000
_cell.length_c   1.000
_cell.angle_alpha   90.00
_cell.angle_beta   90.00
_cell.angle_gamma   90.00
#
_symmetry.space_group_name_H-M   'P 1'
#
loop_
_entity.id
_entity.type
_entity.pdbx_description
1 polymer ?
#
loop_
_entity_poly.entity_id
_entity_poly.type
_entity_poly.pdbx_seq_one_letter_code
_entity_poly.pdbx_strand_id
1 'polypeptide(L)' 'MQSDVSAAMLKRVEELQRLAESIAEHHPYWPTLYFTLELLRRVLEKWHSDFTREELEELKWLVEKVADSVAKIPPKD' A
#
# COMPACT_ATOMS: atom_id res chain seq x y z
N MET A 1 -22.32 14.90 -10.34
CA MET A 1 -21.42 14.49 -9.26
C MET A 1 -20.79 13.18 -9.68
N GLN A 2 -19.63 13.20 -10.35
CA GLN A 2 -18.86 11.96 -10.46
C GLN A 2 -18.57 11.56 -9.01
N SER A 3 -19.07 10.39 -8.59
CA SER A 3 -18.63 9.79 -7.35
C SER A 3 -17.12 9.80 -7.38
N ASP A 4 -16.48 10.43 -6.41
CA ASP A 4 -15.04 10.54 -6.41
C ASP A 4 -14.45 9.12 -6.31
N VAL A 5 -14.02 8.58 -7.45
CA VAL A 5 -13.55 7.20 -7.57
C VAL A 5 -12.37 7.00 -6.61
N SER A 6 -11.58 8.05 -6.35
CA SER A 6 -10.49 8.02 -5.39
C SER A 6 -10.97 7.78 -3.95
N ALA A 7 -12.08 8.40 -3.53
CA ALA A 7 -12.67 8.17 -2.21
C ALA A 7 -13.22 6.74 -2.08
N ALA A 8 -13.83 6.20 -3.14
CA ALA A 8 -14.27 4.82 -3.15
C ALA A 8 -13.09 3.84 -3.08
N MET A 9 -12.01 4.10 -3.82
CA MET A 9 -10.79 3.29 -3.78
C MET A 9 -10.10 3.36 -2.41
N LEU A 10 -9.99 4.56 -1.83
CA LEU A 10 -9.35 4.78 -0.53
C LEU A 10 -10.06 3.97 0.55
N LYS A 11 -11.40 4.01 0.59
CA LYS A 11 -12.20 3.18 1.50
C LYS A 11 -11.89 1.68 1.37
N ARG A 12 -11.71 1.18 0.14
CA ARG A 12 -11.37 -0.25 -0.07
C ARG A 12 -9.96 -0.57 0.39
N VAL A 13 -8.99 0.33 0.18
CA VAL A 13 -7.64 0.16 0.70
C VAL A 13 -7.64 0.11 2.23
N GLU A 14 -8.37 1.00 2.91
CA GLU A 14 -8.50 0.98 4.37
C GLU A 14 -9.18 -0.30 4.89
N GLU A 15 -10.19 -0.81 4.19
CA GLU A 15 -10.82 -2.09 4.52
C GLU A 15 -9.81 -3.25 4.43
N LEU A 16 -9.00 -3.28 3.38
CA LEU A 16 -7.94 -4.28 3.20
C LEU A 16 -6.82 -4.14 4.23
N GLN A 17 -6.43 -2.92 4.61
CA GLN A 17 -5.44 -2.68 5.65
C GLN A 17 -5.89 -3.24 7.00
N ARG A 18 -7.14 -2.98 7.42
CA ARG A 18 -7.70 -3.53 8.65
C ARG A 18 -7.72 -5.07 8.66
N LEU A 19 -8.04 -5.67 7.51
CA LEU A 19 -7.99 -7.14 7.36
C LEU A 19 -6.56 -7.67 7.44
N ALA A 20 -5.60 -7.01 6.79
CA ALA A 20 -4.19 -7.39 6.84
C ALA A 20 -3.61 -7.27 8.26
N GLU A 21 -3.98 -6.22 9.01
CA GLU A 21 -3.52 -6.02 10.40
C GLU A 21 -4.12 -7.05 11.38
N SER A 22 -5.34 -7.54 11.12
CA SER A 22 -6.03 -8.48 12.02
C SER A 22 -5.63 -9.95 11.88
N ILE A 23 -5.00 -10.34 10.77
CA ILE A 23 -4.78 -11.77 10.42
C ILE A 23 -3.28 -12.15 10.42
N ALA A 24 -2.36 -11.20 10.27
CA ALA A 24 -1.13 -11.53 9.56
C ALA A 24 0.20 -11.14 10.24
N GLU A 25 0.25 -11.05 11.57
CA GLU A 25 1.51 -10.78 12.28
C GLU A 25 2.63 -11.81 12.00
N HIS A 26 2.30 -13.00 11.46
CA HIS A 26 3.26 -14.05 11.11
C HIS A 26 3.16 -14.61 9.67
N HIS A 27 2.34 -14.02 8.79
CA HIS A 27 2.17 -14.56 7.44
C HIS A 27 3.34 -14.15 6.52
N PRO A 28 3.97 -15.07 5.74
CA PRO A 28 5.16 -14.76 4.95
C PRO A 28 4.94 -13.69 3.88
N TYR A 29 3.70 -13.54 3.37
CA TYR A 29 3.35 -12.53 2.37
C TYR A 29 2.85 -11.21 2.99
N TRP A 30 2.77 -11.13 4.32
CA TRP A 30 2.27 -9.94 5.01
C TRP A 30 3.07 -8.68 4.69
N PRO A 31 4.41 -8.68 4.69
CA PRO A 31 5.17 -7.47 4.36
C PRO A 31 4.83 -6.94 2.97
N THR A 32 4.71 -7.82 1.97
CA THR A 32 4.34 -7.43 0.61
C THR A 32 2.95 -6.82 0.56
N LEU A 33 1.97 -7.46 1.20
CA LEU A 33 0.61 -6.94 1.28
C LEU A 33 0.55 -5.58 1.97
N TYR A 34 1.19 -5.46 3.13
CA TYR A 34 1.21 -4.25 3.95
C TYR A 34 1.81 -3.05 3.20
N PHE A 35 3.04 -3.19 2.69
CA PHE A 35 3.72 -2.08 2.00
C PHE A 35 3.02 -1.68 0.70
N THR A 36 2.41 -2.64 0.00
CA THR A 36 1.61 -2.35 -1.20
C THR A 36 0.36 -1.54 -0.85
N LEU A 37 -0.35 -1.92 0.22
CA LEU A 37 -1.55 -1.20 0.66
C LEU A 37 -1.21 0.21 1.17
N GLU A 38 -0.12 0.38 1.91
CA GLU A 38 0.32 1.73 2.36
C GLU A 38 0.71 2.61 1.17
N LEU A 39 1.45 2.06 0.19
CA LEU A 39 1.77 2.77 -1.05
C LEU A 39 0.49 3.25 -1.78
N LEU A 40 -0.49 2.34 -1.95
CA LEU A 40 -1.76 2.67 -2.56
C LEU A 40 -2.53 3.73 -1.76
N ARG A 41 -2.50 3.66 -0.43
CA ARG A 41 -3.15 4.65 0.43
C ARG A 41 -2.58 6.04 0.19
N ARG A 42 -1.25 6.20 0.22
CA ARG A 42 -0.60 7.51 0.02
C ARG A 42 -0.87 8.10 -1.35
N VAL A 43 -0.91 7.26 -2.39
CA VAL A 43 -1.31 7.69 -3.75
C VAL A 43 -2.75 8.22 -3.77
N LEU A 44 -3.67 7.54 -3.10
CA LEU A 44 -5.09 7.91 -3.09
C LEU A 44 -5.39 9.12 -2.20
N GLU A 45 -4.72 9.27 -1.06
CA GLU A 45 -4.84 10.45 -0.18
C GLU A 45 -4.48 11.75 -0.90
N LYS A 46 -3.52 11.68 -1.83
CA LYS A 46 -3.04 12.82 -2.62
C LYS A 46 -3.62 12.90 -4.02
N TRP A 47 -4.62 12.08 -4.35
CA TRP A 47 -5.13 11.95 -5.72
C TRP A 47 -5.50 13.28 -6.41
N HIS A 48 -5.97 14.28 -5.66
CA HIS A 48 -6.33 15.61 -6.17
C HIS A 48 -5.36 16.73 -5.77
N SER A 49 -4.14 16.39 -5.39
CA SER A 49 -3.12 17.34 -4.90
C SER A 49 -1.71 16.92 -5.30
N ASP A 50 -0.78 17.86 -5.26
CA ASP A 50 0.62 17.53 -5.51
C ASP A 50 1.29 16.90 -4.27
N PHE A 51 2.28 16.06 -4.55
CA PHE A 51 3.17 15.51 -3.54
C PHE A 51 4.27 16.51 -3.19
N THR A 52 4.61 16.61 -1.90
CA THR A 52 5.86 17.28 -1.50
C THR A 52 7.07 16.39 -1.84
N ARG A 53 8.26 16.97 -1.76
CA ARG A 53 9.51 16.21 -1.95
C ARG A 53 9.63 15.10 -0.92
N GLU A 54 9.31 15.38 0.34
CA GLU A 54 9.36 14.42 1.44
C GLU A 54 8.40 13.26 1.20
N GLU A 55 7.18 13.56 0.74
CA GLU A 55 6.18 12.53 0.42
C GLU A 55 6.61 11.69 -0.78
N LEU A 56 7.28 12.28 -1.78
CA LEU A 56 7.88 11.52 -2.89
C LEU A 56 9.00 10.58 -2.43
N GLU A 57 9.85 11.03 -1.50
CA GLU A 57 10.87 10.15 -0.90
C GLU A 57 10.24 9.01 -0.09
N GLU A 58 9.13 9.27 0.60
CA GLU A 58 8.35 8.24 1.28
C GLU A 58 7.76 7.22 0.29
N LEU A 59 7.21 7.67 -0.84
CA LEU A 59 6.72 6.75 -1.89
C LEU A 59 7.84 5.86 -2.43
N LYS A 60 9.04 6.42 -2.68
CA LYS A 60 10.20 5.64 -3.15
C LYS A 60 10.60 4.60 -2.12
N TRP A 61 10.67 5.00 -0.85
CA TRP A 61 10.96 4.07 0.24
C TRP A 61 9.91 2.94 0.33
N LEU A 62 8.62 3.23 0.16
CA LEU A 62 7.57 2.21 0.12
C LEU A 62 7.76 1.25 -1.07
N VAL A 63 8.13 1.76 -2.26
CA VAL A 63 8.43 0.93 -3.42
C VAL A 63 9.61 -0.01 -3.17
N GLU A 64 10.68 0.48 -2.53
CA GLU A 64 11.81 -0.36 -2.12
C GLU A 64 11.36 -1.46 -1.16
N LYS A 65 10.48 -1.16 -0.20
CA LYS A 65 9.93 -2.16 0.72
C LYS A 65 9.04 -3.20 0.04
N VAL A 66 8.26 -2.80 -0.97
CA VAL A 66 7.52 -3.75 -1.80
C VAL A 66 8.50 -4.67 -2.54
N ALA A 67 9.53 -4.12 -3.19
CA ALA A 67 10.54 -4.93 -3.88
C ALA A 67 11.28 -5.90 -2.94
N ASP A 68 11.76 -5.41 -1.80
CA ASP A 68 12.45 -6.20 -0.76
C ASP A 68 11.58 -7.34 -0.22
N SER A 69 10.28 -7.09 -0.05
CA SER A 69 9.36 -8.10 0.47
C SER A 69 9.00 -9.16 -0.57
N VAL A 70 8.81 -8.77 -1.84
CA VAL A 70 8.59 -9.71 -2.95
C VAL A 70 9.79 -10.64 -3.11
N ALA A 71 11.02 -10.12 -2.99
CA ALA A 71 12.24 -10.93 -3.07
C ALA A 71 12.34 -12.03 -1.99
N LYS A 72 11.56 -11.92 -0.91
CA LYS A 72 11.50 -12.92 0.19
C LYS A 72 10.39 -13.95 0.01
N ILE A 73 9.54 -13.80 -1.01
CA ILE A 73 8.51 -14.80 -1.32
C ILE A 73 9.22 -16.02 -1.92
N PRO A 74 9.09 -17.22 -1.30
CA PRO A 74 9.74 -18.40 -1.82
C PRO A 74 9.16 -18.77 -3.19
N PRO A 75 10.01 -19.10 -4.19
CA PRO A 75 9.52 -19.61 -5.46
C PRO A 75 8.80 -20.95 -5.24
N LYS A 76 7.79 -21.22 -6.06
CA LYS A 76 7.18 -22.54 -6.13
C LYS A 76 8.01 -23.39 -7.10
N ASP A 77 8.52 -24.52 -6.62
CA ASP A 77 9.21 -25.54 -7.43
C ASP A 77 8.29 -26.14 -8.50
#